data_AF-A0A1G1XLY7-F1
#
_entry.id   AF-A0A1G1XLY7-F1
#
_cell.length_a   1.000
_cell.length_b   1.000
_cell.length_c   1.000
_cell.angle_alpha   90.00
_cell.angle_beta   90.00
_cell.angle_gamma   90.00
#
_symmetry.space_group_name_H-M   'P 1'
#
loop_
_entity.id
_entity.type
_entity.pdbx_description
1 polymer ?
#
loop_
_entity_poly.entity_id
_entity_poly.type
_entity_poly.pdbx_seq_one_letter_code
_entity_poly.pdbx_strand_id
1 'polypeptide(L)'
;MTKGVFARIKQYFFMGIEEPKLKRELNDWDYAREVRALKKKKNPLTKENYTYHEACDSVLDELEIFDVKARIAWKSRIGKICGEISGRARKKYEEEEIKEQPKPTESLYDQRQGERVERMKDRYPLFADEIEKEERPKF
;
A
#
# COMPACT_ATOMS: atom_id res chain seq x y z
N MET A 1 15.13 19.75 -46.03
CA MET A 1 14.05 19.30 -46.94
C MET A 1 13.36 18.12 -46.29
N THR A 2 12.05 18.25 -46.11
CA THR A 2 11.18 17.34 -45.36
C THR A 2 10.70 16.17 -46.23
N LYS A 3 10.20 15.14 -45.54
CA LYS A 3 9.36 14.02 -46.03
C LYS A 3 10.17 12.94 -46.78
N GLY A 4 10.09 11.66 -46.47
CA GLY A 4 9.27 10.92 -45.53
C GLY A 4 9.24 9.48 -45.99
N VAL A 5 9.32 8.52 -45.06
CA VAL A 5 8.78 7.17 -45.28
C VAL A 5 8.11 6.74 -43.98
N PHE A 6 7.06 7.49 -43.66
CA PHE A 6 5.98 7.07 -42.78
C PHE A 6 5.13 6.07 -43.58
N ALA A 7 5.57 4.81 -43.68
CA ALA A 7 4.80 3.79 -44.40
C ALA A 7 5.20 2.38 -43.98
N ARG A 8 4.78 1.95 -42.78
CA ARG A 8 4.35 0.56 -42.51
C ARG A 8 3.71 0.44 -41.12
N ILE A 9 2.71 1.29 -40.86
CA ILE A 9 1.73 1.03 -39.80
C ILE A 9 0.39 0.84 -40.49
N LYS A 10 0.15 -0.36 -40.99
CA LYS A 10 -1.19 -0.92 -41.13
C LYS A 10 -1.09 -2.42 -41.42
N GLN A 11 -2.01 -3.14 -40.80
CA GLN A 11 -2.22 -4.59 -40.83
C GLN A 11 -1.34 -5.39 -39.89
N TYR A 12 -1.69 -5.39 -38.59
CA TYR A 12 -2.23 -6.59 -37.92
C TYR A 12 -3.19 -6.11 -36.83
N PHE A 13 -4.41 -5.79 -37.26
CA PHE A 13 -5.57 -5.66 -36.39
C PHE A 13 -6.10 -7.07 -36.17
N PHE A 14 -6.29 -7.46 -34.91
CA PHE A 14 -7.01 -8.66 -34.47
C PHE A 14 -6.50 -10.01 -34.99
N MET A 15 -5.59 -10.62 -34.23
CA MET A 15 -5.63 -12.06 -33.98
C MET A 15 -5.05 -12.34 -32.60
N GLY A 16 -5.89 -12.82 -31.69
CA GLY A 16 -5.51 -13.51 -30.46
C GLY A 16 -4.55 -12.75 -29.54
N ILE A 17 -5.07 -12.27 -28.40
CA ILE A 17 -4.25 -12.30 -27.18
C ILE A 17 -3.96 -13.78 -26.93
N GLU A 18 -2.97 -14.35 -27.62
CA GLU A 18 -2.30 -15.53 -27.09
C GLU A 18 -1.52 -14.99 -25.90
N GLU A 19 -2.17 -15.03 -24.74
CA GLU A 19 -1.46 -15.10 -23.47
C GLU A 19 -0.29 -16.07 -23.70
N PRO A 20 0.97 -15.65 -23.48
CA PRO A 20 2.09 -16.56 -23.62
C PRO A 20 1.76 -17.78 -22.79
N LYS A 21 1.59 -18.94 -23.46
CA LYS A 21 1.13 -20.20 -22.89
C LYS A 21 2.20 -20.76 -21.95
N LEU A 22 2.39 -20.12 -20.79
CA LEU A 22 3.07 -20.73 -19.67
C LEU A 22 2.06 -21.67 -19.00
N LYS A 23 2.07 -22.94 -19.38
CA LYS A 23 1.30 -24.02 -18.71
C LYS A 23 1.92 -24.38 -17.35
N ARG A 24 2.18 -23.38 -16.50
CA ARG A 24 2.09 -23.56 -15.05
C ARG A 24 0.73 -23.02 -14.70
N GLU A 25 -0.05 -23.73 -13.90
CA GLU A 25 -1.24 -23.13 -13.30
C GLU A 25 -0.75 -21.94 -12.48
N LEU A 26 -0.81 -20.74 -13.06
CA LEU A 26 -0.34 -19.52 -12.42
C LEU A 26 -1.28 -19.23 -11.27
N ASN A 27 -0.90 -19.69 -10.08
CA ASN A 27 -1.65 -19.44 -8.87
C ASN A 27 -1.24 -18.07 -8.31
N ASP A 28 -2.12 -17.08 -8.50
CA ASP A 28 -1.92 -15.71 -8.02
C ASP A 28 -1.52 -15.64 -6.53
N TRP A 29 -1.97 -16.61 -5.71
CA TRP A 29 -1.66 -16.68 -4.29
C TRP A 29 -0.22 -17.06 -3.99
N ASP A 30 0.39 -17.93 -4.79
CA ASP A 30 1.75 -18.39 -4.55
C ASP A 30 2.75 -17.28 -4.88
N TYR A 31 2.52 -16.55 -5.97
CA TYR A 31 3.30 -15.35 -6.29
C TYR A 31 3.17 -14.26 -5.22
N ALA A 32 1.97 -14.06 -4.67
CA ALA A 32 1.79 -13.12 -3.56
C ALA A 32 2.57 -13.53 -2.30
N ARG A 33 2.76 -14.84 -2.05
CA ARG A 33 3.60 -15.34 -0.96
C ARG A 33 5.08 -15.14 -1.27
N GLU A 34 5.52 -15.40 -2.50
CA GLU A 34 6.90 -15.18 -2.94
C GLU A 34 7.30 -13.71 -2.85
N VAL A 35 6.46 -12.79 -3.36
CA VAL A 35 6.67 -11.34 -3.22
C VAL A 35 6.80 -10.94 -1.75
N ARG A 36 5.97 -11.49 -0.87
CA ARG A 36 6.02 -11.20 0.57
C ARG A 36 7.27 -11.79 1.24
N ALA A 37 7.75 -12.94 0.77
CA ALA A 37 9.00 -13.53 1.24
C ALA A 37 10.21 -12.71 0.78
N LEU A 38 10.23 -12.26 -0.47
CA LEU A 38 11.27 -11.38 -1.03
C LEU A 38 11.34 -10.05 -0.31
N LYS A 39 10.19 -9.44 0.03
CA LYS A 39 10.13 -8.19 0.82
C LYS A 39 10.81 -8.31 2.19
N LYS A 40 10.91 -9.52 2.76
CA LYS A 40 11.62 -9.78 4.03
C LYS A 40 13.12 -10.05 3.84
N LYS A 41 13.55 -10.36 2.62
CA LYS A 41 14.96 -10.56 2.29
C LYS A 41 15.61 -9.20 2.07
N LYS A 42 16.91 -9.13 2.34
CA LYS A 42 17.74 -7.99 1.98
C LYS A 42 18.11 -8.08 0.49
N ASN A 43 17.96 -6.97 -0.20
CA ASN A 43 18.44 -6.80 -1.56
C ASN A 43 19.97 -6.83 -1.54
N PRO A 44 20.61 -7.70 -2.35
CA PRO A 44 22.06 -7.81 -2.37
C PRO A 44 22.76 -6.53 -2.85
N LEU A 45 22.08 -5.68 -3.63
CA LEU A 45 22.63 -4.44 -4.16
C LEU A 45 22.59 -3.30 -3.14
N THR A 46 21.44 -3.10 -2.49
CA THR A 46 21.23 -1.95 -1.59
C THR A 46 21.45 -2.29 -0.12
N LYS A 47 21.54 -3.58 0.24
CA LYS A 47 21.58 -4.11 1.63
C LYS A 47 20.34 -3.79 2.47
N GLU A 48 19.38 -3.07 1.90
CA GLU A 48 18.07 -2.79 2.47
C GLU A 48 17.07 -3.90 2.10
N ASN A 49 15.92 -3.92 2.76
CA ASN A 49 14.85 -4.84 2.38
C ASN A 49 14.27 -4.44 1.02
N TYR A 50 13.85 -5.43 0.22
CA TYR A 50 13.17 -5.14 -1.04
C TYR A 50 11.91 -4.29 -0.80
N THR A 51 11.72 -3.27 -1.60
CA THR A 51 10.42 -2.59 -1.69
C THR A 51 9.39 -3.54 -2.30
N TYR A 52 8.10 -3.23 -2.12
CA TYR A 52 7.03 -4.03 -2.73
C TYR A 52 7.16 -4.08 -4.26
N HIS A 53 7.47 -2.95 -4.89
CA HIS A 53 7.58 -2.88 -6.34
C HIS A 53 8.76 -3.69 -6.87
N GLU A 54 9.92 -3.61 -6.23
CA GLU A 54 11.10 -4.39 -6.60
C GLU A 54 10.88 -5.90 -6.40
N ALA A 55 10.22 -6.29 -5.30
CA ALA A 55 9.89 -7.70 -5.05
C ALA A 55 8.92 -8.23 -6.13
N CYS A 56 7.90 -7.46 -6.50
CA CYS A 56 7.02 -7.80 -7.61
C CYS A 56 7.76 -7.85 -8.94
N ASP A 57 8.65 -6.90 -9.21
CA ASP A 57 9.42 -6.89 -10.45
C ASP A 57 10.32 -8.12 -10.57
N SER A 58 10.98 -8.51 -9.48
CA SER A 58 11.80 -9.73 -9.43
C SER A 58 11.00 -11.00 -9.77
N VAL A 59 9.78 -11.14 -9.24
CA VAL A 59 8.92 -12.30 -9.53
C VAL A 59 8.42 -12.27 -10.97
N LEU A 60 8.10 -11.09 -11.50
CA LEU A 60 7.65 -10.95 -12.89
C LEU A 60 8.76 -11.19 -13.90
N ASP A 61 10.00 -10.86 -13.54
CA ASP A 61 11.18 -11.16 -14.35
C ASP A 61 11.43 -12.68 -14.42
N GLU A 62 11.24 -13.41 -13.31
CA GLU A 62 11.32 -14.88 -13.28
C GLU A 62 10.22 -15.56 -14.13
N LEU A 63 9.09 -14.88 -14.32
CA LEU A 63 7.98 -15.33 -15.18
C LEU A 63 8.13 -14.87 -16.64
N GLU A 64 9.22 -14.19 -16.98
CA GLU A 64 9.48 -13.63 -18.31
C GLU A 64 8.36 -12.66 -18.79
N ILE A 65 7.67 -12.01 -17.84
CA ILE A 65 6.60 -11.06 -18.14
C ILE A 65 7.22 -9.68 -18.32
N PHE A 66 7.65 -9.39 -19.55
CA PHE A 66 8.28 -8.10 -19.89
C PHE A 66 7.29 -7.06 -20.42
N ASP A 67 6.07 -7.47 -20.81
CA ASP A 67 5.04 -6.53 -21.28
C ASP A 67 4.57 -5.62 -20.14
N VAL A 68 4.67 -4.30 -20.36
CA VAL A 68 4.38 -3.28 -19.35
C VAL A 68 2.93 -3.36 -18.86
N LYS A 69 1.97 -3.61 -19.77
CA LYS A 69 0.55 -3.70 -19.39
C LYS A 69 0.28 -4.95 -18.56
N ALA A 70 0.85 -6.09 -18.96
CA ALA A 70 0.79 -7.32 -18.19
C ALA A 70 1.40 -7.13 -16.79
N ARG A 71 2.58 -6.51 -16.69
CA ARG A 71 3.23 -6.23 -15.39
C ARG A 71 2.37 -5.39 -14.47
N ILE A 72 1.73 -4.33 -14.98
CA ILE A 72 0.82 -3.49 -14.18
C ILE A 72 -0.37 -4.32 -13.68
N ALA A 73 -0.99 -5.12 -14.55
CA ALA A 73 -2.12 -5.97 -14.18
C ALA A 73 -1.74 -6.98 -13.09
N TRP A 74 -0.58 -7.63 -13.23
CA TRP A 74 -0.04 -8.57 -12.25
C TRP A 74 0.27 -7.91 -10.92
N LYS A 75 0.96 -6.76 -10.91
CA LYS A 75 1.24 -5.99 -9.69
C LYS A 75 -0.05 -5.61 -8.95
N SER A 76 -1.10 -5.26 -9.68
CA SER A 76 -2.41 -4.96 -9.09
C SER A 76 -3.06 -6.19 -8.45
N ARG A 77 -3.08 -7.33 -9.16
CA ARG A 77 -3.64 -8.60 -8.65
C ARG A 77 -2.91 -9.09 -7.40
N ILE A 78 -1.58 -9.17 -7.47
CA ILE A 78 -0.72 -9.54 -6.34
C ILE A 78 -0.96 -8.59 -5.16
N GLY A 79 -1.07 -7.29 -5.41
CA GLY A 79 -1.29 -6.27 -4.37
C GLY A 79 -2.59 -6.47 -3.61
N LYS A 80 -3.68 -6.76 -4.33
CA LYS A 80 -4.98 -7.09 -3.71
C LYS A 80 -4.87 -8.30 -2.80
N ILE A 81 -4.25 -9.38 -3.27
CA ILE A 81 -4.06 -10.61 -2.50
C ILE A 81 -3.17 -10.38 -1.28
N CYS A 82 -2.05 -9.66 -1.41
CA CYS A 82 -1.21 -9.29 -0.28
C CYS A 82 -1.97 -8.45 0.76
N GLY A 83 -2.88 -7.57 0.32
CA GLY A 83 -3.80 -6.82 1.16
C GLY A 83 -4.76 -7.74 1.92
N GLU A 84 -5.39 -8.69 1.23
CA GLU A 84 -6.28 -9.69 1.84
C GLU A 84 -5.56 -10.58 2.86
N ILE A 85 -4.36 -11.07 2.55
CA ILE A 85 -3.54 -11.86 3.50
C ILE A 85 -3.25 -11.03 4.76
N SER A 86 -2.91 -9.76 4.59
CA SER A 86 -2.61 -8.87 5.71
C SER A 86 -3.86 -8.52 6.52
N GLY A 87 -5.01 -8.34 5.87
CA GLY A 87 -6.30 -8.13 6.53
C GLY A 87 -6.75 -9.37 7.32
N ARG A 88 -6.61 -10.57 6.75
CA ARG A 88 -6.89 -11.84 7.45
C ARG A 88 -5.96 -12.05 8.65
N ALA A 89 -4.70 -11.64 8.54
CA ALA A 89 -3.76 -11.71 9.66
C ALA A 89 -4.18 -10.76 10.79
N ARG A 90 -4.55 -9.51 10.49
CA ARG A 90 -5.00 -8.52 11.50
C ARG A 90 -6.25 -8.95 12.24
N LYS A 91 -7.26 -9.50 11.55
CA LYS A 91 -8.49 -9.98 12.19
C LYS A 91 -8.25 -11.06 13.26
N LYS A 92 -7.23 -11.90 13.08
CA LYS A 92 -6.84 -12.90 14.10
C LYS A 92 -6.28 -12.27 15.36
N TYR A 93 -5.52 -11.18 15.23
CA TYR A 93 -5.00 -10.43 16.38
C TYR A 93 -6.10 -9.57 17.03
N GLU A 94 -6.99 -8.96 16.24
CA GLU A 94 -8.14 -8.19 16.77
C GLU A 94 -9.11 -9.07 17.58
N GLU A 95 -9.38 -10.32 17.14
CA GLU A 95 -10.18 -11.28 17.92
C GLU A 95 -9.52 -11.72 19.24
N GLU A 96 -8.19 -11.69 19.32
CA GLU A 96 -7.44 -11.96 20.56
C GLU A 96 -7.39 -10.72 21.48
N GLU A 97 -7.27 -9.51 20.93
CA GLU A 97 -7.22 -8.25 21.71
C GLU A 97 -8.56 -7.85 22.36
N ILE A 98 -9.71 -8.32 21.85
CA ILE A 98 -11.04 -8.00 22.42
C ILE A 98 -11.24 -8.59 23.83
N LYS A 99 -10.39 -9.52 24.29
CA LYS A 99 -10.48 -10.07 25.67
C LYS A 99 -9.78 -9.25 26.75
N GLU A 100 -8.95 -8.26 26.38
CA GLU A 100 -8.23 -7.41 27.34
C GLU A 100 -8.27 -5.94 26.90
N GLN A 101 -9.44 -5.30 26.90
CA GLN A 101 -9.47 -3.83 26.87
C GLN A 101 -9.58 -3.26 28.29
N PRO A 102 -8.52 -2.63 28.84
CA PRO A 102 -8.70 -1.57 29.81
C PRO A 102 -9.34 -0.34 29.12
N LYS A 103 -9.96 0.54 29.91
CA LYS A 103 -10.73 1.73 29.52
C LYS A 103 -10.20 2.49 28.28
N PRO A 104 -11.11 3.13 27.50
CA PRO A 104 -10.76 3.83 26.27
C PRO A 104 -9.62 4.82 26.51
N THR A 105 -8.52 4.61 25.81
CA THR A 105 -7.40 5.53 25.78
C THR A 105 -7.87 6.79 25.05
N GLU A 106 -7.70 7.97 25.67
CA GLU A 106 -8.01 9.25 25.04
C GLU A 106 -7.38 9.31 23.64
N SER A 107 -8.12 9.84 22.66
CA SER A 107 -7.59 9.86 21.29
C SER A 107 -6.39 10.80 21.24
N LEU A 108 -5.42 10.48 20.38
CA LEU A 108 -4.26 11.35 20.10
C LEU A 108 -4.67 12.77 19.68
N TYR A 109 -5.90 12.95 19.19
CA TYR A 109 -6.46 14.25 18.87
C TYR A 109 -6.78 15.04 20.14
N ASP A 110 -7.46 14.41 21.11
CA ASP A 110 -7.86 15.04 22.37
C ASP A 110 -6.63 15.45 23.19
N GLN A 111 -5.61 14.59 23.23
CA GLN A 111 -4.32 14.90 23.88
C GLN A 111 -3.63 16.12 23.25
N ARG A 112 -3.61 16.23 21.92
CA ARG A 112 -2.99 17.37 21.22
C ARG A 112 -3.76 18.66 21.39
N GLN A 113 -5.09 18.62 21.48
CA GLN A 113 -5.89 19.81 21.76
C GLN A 113 -5.63 20.30 23.20
N GLY A 114 -5.60 19.40 24.18
CA GLY A 114 -5.25 19.74 25.56
C GLY A 114 -3.91 20.47 25.68
N GLU A 115 -2.85 19.93 25.08
CA GLU A 115 -1.52 20.58 25.07
C GLU A 115 -1.51 21.93 24.33
N ARG A 116 -2.41 22.13 23.37
CA ARG A 116 -2.53 23.39 22.63
C ARG A 116 -3.23 24.45 23.49
N VAL A 117 -4.27 24.07 24.21
CA VAL A 117 -5.00 24.94 25.14
C VAL A 117 -4.09 25.42 26.25
N GLU A 118 -3.35 24.51 26.89
CA GLU A 118 -2.43 24.89 27.97
C GLU A 118 -1.41 25.93 27.49
N ARG A 119 -0.82 25.70 26.30
CA ARG A 119 0.09 26.66 25.68
C ARG A 119 -0.55 28.01 25.35
N MET A 120 -1.85 28.02 25.01
CA MET A 120 -2.58 29.26 24.73
C MET A 120 -2.91 30.03 26.02
N LYS A 121 -3.25 29.32 27.11
CA LYS A 121 -3.46 29.93 28.44
C LYS A 121 -2.17 30.56 28.98
N ASP A 122 -1.04 29.88 28.82
CA ASP A 122 0.27 30.41 29.23
C ASP A 122 0.66 31.66 28.43
N ARG A 123 0.34 31.67 27.13
CA ARG A 123 0.67 32.80 26.23
C ARG A 123 -0.26 33.99 26.42
N TYR A 124 -1.52 33.75 26.79
CA TYR A 124 -2.56 34.75 26.91
C TYR A 124 -3.32 34.60 28.23
N PRO A 125 -2.67 34.86 29.38
CA PRO A 125 -3.25 34.59 30.70
C PRO A 125 -4.50 35.43 30.99
N LEU A 126 -4.60 36.64 30.41
CA LEU A 126 -5.77 37.51 30.54
C LEU A 126 -7.03 36.98 29.84
N PHE A 127 -6.88 36.01 28.94
CA PHE A 127 -7.96 35.41 28.15
C PHE A 127 -8.16 33.92 28.48
N ALA A 128 -7.53 33.41 29.55
CA ALA A 128 -7.57 31.99 29.92
C ALA A 128 -9.01 31.47 30.15
N ASP A 129 -9.88 32.30 30.72
CA ASP A 129 -11.29 31.99 30.99
C ASP A 129 -12.14 31.90 29.71
N GLU A 130 -11.75 32.59 28.64
CA GLU A 130 -12.44 32.56 27.34
C GLU A 130 -11.97 31.35 26.53
N ILE A 131 -10.66 31.07 26.55
CA ILE A 131 -10.03 29.92 25.90
C ILE A 131 -10.62 28.60 26.43
N GLU A 132 -10.92 28.52 27.74
CA GLU A 132 -11.52 27.31 28.33
C GLU A 132 -13.01 27.11 27.96
N LYS A 133 -13.73 28.19 27.63
CA LYS A 133 -15.16 28.15 27.30
C LYS A 133 -15.41 27.79 25.84
N GLU A 134 -14.49 28.11 24.94
CA GLU A 134 -14.62 27.84 23.51
C GLU A 134 -14.48 26.33 23.17
N GLU A 135 -13.78 25.56 24.01
CA GLU A 135 -13.50 24.13 23.76
C GLU A 135 -14.45 23.15 24.44
N ARG A 136 -15.44 23.58 25.23
CA ARG A 136 -16.46 22.62 25.68
C ARG A 136 -17.32 22.24 24.47
N PRO A 137 -17.31 20.97 24.03
CA PRO A 137 -18.27 20.54 23.02
C PRO A 137 -19.66 20.86 23.55
N LYS A 138 -20.44 21.58 22.74
CA LYS A 138 -21.90 21.65 22.90
C LYS A 138 -22.42 20.22 22.66
N PHE A 139 -22.43 19.41 23.70
CA PHE A 139 -23.24 18.21 23.76
C PHE A 139 -24.68 18.59 24.09
#